data_AF-A0A7J2RV37-F1
#
_entry.id   AF-A0A7J2RV37-F1
#
_cell.length_a   1.000
_cell.length_b   1.000
_cell.length_c   1.000
_cell.angle_alpha   90.00
_cell.angle_beta   90.00
_cell.angle_gamma   90.00
#
_symmetry.space_group_name_H-M   'P 1'
#
loop_
_entity.id
_entity.type
_entity.pdbx_description
1 polymer ?
#
loop_
_entity_poly.entity_id
_entity_poly.type
_entity_poly.pdbx_seq_one_letter_code
_entity_poly.pdbx_strand_id
1 'polypeptide(L)' 'MVKQSSRILNFIAWLTGVIVSLAVGFAMIGGTLTLPFWLGGSVLALIAGWVVVITTLIGAVLAILQQ' A
#
# COMPACT_ATOMS: atom_id res chain seq x y z
N MET A 1 -1.37 28.35 -3.54
CA MET A 1 -1.22 26.87 -3.46
C MET A 1 0.26 26.57 -3.66
N VAL A 2 0.91 25.98 -2.66
CA VAL A 2 2.38 25.89 -2.55
C VAL A 2 2.95 25.10 -3.73
N LYS A 3 3.48 25.82 -4.74
CA LYS A 3 3.92 25.31 -6.04
C LYS A 3 5.44 25.12 -6.09
N GLN A 4 6.01 24.55 -5.03
CA GLN A 4 7.43 24.18 -4.95
C GLN A 4 7.58 22.90 -4.10
N SER A 5 7.04 21.77 -4.57
CA SER A 5 7.43 20.49 -3.98
C SER A 5 8.75 20.08 -4.62
N SER A 6 9.82 20.08 -3.82
CA SER A 6 11.12 19.59 -4.24
C SER A 6 11.01 18.11 -4.61
N ARG A 7 11.77 17.67 -5.62
CA ARG A 7 11.83 16.26 -6.08
C ARG A 7 12.00 15.28 -4.90
N ILE A 8 12.72 15.72 -3.85
CA ILE A 8 12.94 14.97 -2.62
C ILE A 8 11.66 14.77 -1.79
N LEU A 9 10.82 15.80 -1.64
CA LEU A 9 9.57 15.71 -0.86
C LEU A 9 8.57 14.79 -1.56
N ASN A 10 8.50 14.86 -2.90
CA ASN A 10 7.68 13.94 -3.68
C ASN A 10 8.17 12.49 -3.56
N PHE A 11 9.49 12.26 -3.57
CA PHE A 11 10.05 10.93 -3.36
C PHE A 11 9.73 10.37 -1.96
N ILE A 12 9.90 11.19 -0.92
CA ILE A 12 9.58 10.80 0.45
C ILE A 12 8.10 10.46 0.58
N ALA A 13 7.20 11.30 0.07
CA ALA A 13 5.76 11.05 0.10
C ALA A 13 5.38 9.74 -0.62
N TRP A 14 5.97 9.48 -1.79
CA TRP A 14 5.78 8.22 -2.52
C TRP A 14 6.28 7.03 -1.72
N LEU A 15 7.51 7.09 -1.18
CA LEU A 15 8.12 6.01 -0.41
C LEU A 15 7.31 5.70 0.85
N THR A 16 6.85 6.72 1.58
CA THR A 16 5.98 6.54 2.73
C THR A 16 4.67 5.85 2.32
N GLY A 17 4.07 6.25 1.20
CA GLY A 17 2.85 5.60 0.68
C GLY A 17 3.05 4.11 0.36
N VAL A 18 4.18 3.75 -0.24
CA VAL A 18 4.55 2.35 -0.54
C VAL A 18 4.70 1.55 0.75
N ILE A 19 5.44 2.08 1.73
CA ILE A 19 5.69 1.39 3.00
C ILE A 19 4.39 1.17 3.77
N VAL A 20 3.53 2.19 3.88
CA VAL A 20 2.24 2.08 4.58
C VAL A 20 1.33 1.06 3.90
N SER A 21 1.27 1.07 2.56
CA SER A 21 0.42 0.12 1.80
C SER A 21 0.90 -1.33 1.99
N LEU A 22 2.20 -1.57 1.95
CA LEU A 22 2.77 -2.91 2.22
C LEU A 22 2.53 -3.34 3.67
N ALA A 23 2.71 -2.44 4.64
CA ALA A 23 2.47 -2.74 6.04
C ALA A 23 1.00 -3.17 6.29
N VAL A 24 0.04 -2.45 5.72
CA VAL A 24 -1.39 -2.81 5.81
C VAL A 24 -1.66 -4.15 5.11
N GLY A 25 -1.15 -4.34 3.90
CA GLY A 25 -1.31 -5.58 3.15
C GLY A 25 -0.78 -6.80 3.92
N PHE A 26 0.43 -6.71 4.46
CA PHE A 26 1.01 -7.79 5.29
C PHE A 26 0.27 -7.98 6.61
N ALA A 27 -0.19 -6.91 7.26
CA ALA A 27 -0.99 -7.02 8.48
C ALA A 27 -2.32 -7.74 8.22
N MET A 28 -2.94 -7.52 7.05
CA MET A 28 -4.16 -8.23 6.64
C MET A 28 -3.90 -9.70 6.30
N ILE A 29 -2.79 -10.01 5.62
CA ILE A 29 -2.38 -11.39 5.30
C ILE A 29 -2.04 -12.17 6.58
N GLY A 30 -1.31 -11.55 7.51
CA GLY A 30 -0.88 -12.16 8.77
C GLY A 30 -2.00 -12.27 9.80
N GLY A 31 -3.22 -11.81 9.50
CA GLY A 31 -4.35 -11.82 10.43
C GLY A 31 -4.22 -10.84 11.61
N THR A 32 -3.22 -9.97 11.58
CA THR A 32 -3.01 -8.91 12.58
C THR A 32 -4.05 -7.80 12.43
N LEU A 33 -4.46 -7.52 11.18
CA LEU A 33 -5.60 -6.69 10.84
C LEU A 33 -6.70 -7.58 10.27
N THR A 34 -7.84 -7.64 10.95
CA THR A 34 -9.02 -8.36 10.46
C THR A 34 -10.09 -7.36 10.03
N LEU A 35 -10.86 -7.75 9.01
CA LEU A 35 -12.05 -7.00 8.65
C LEU A 35 -13.22 -7.45 9.53
N PRO A 36 -14.13 -6.53 9.86
CA PRO A 36 -15.36 -6.90 10.53
C PRO A 36 -16.17 -7.91 9.72
N PHE A 37 -16.95 -8.75 10.39
CA PHE A 37 -17.73 -9.81 9.74
C PHE A 37 -18.67 -9.29 8.65
N TRP A 38 -19.26 -8.10 8.81
CA TRP A 38 -20.15 -7.51 7.80
C TRP A 38 -19.43 -7.06 6.52
N LEU A 39 -18.10 -6.86 6.57
CA LEU A 39 -17.26 -6.49 5.43
C LEU A 39 -16.56 -7.70 4.80
N GLY A 40 -16.83 -8.90 5.29
CA GLY A 40 -16.28 -10.13 4.73
C GLY A 40 -15.37 -10.94 5.64
N GLY A 41 -15.14 -10.47 6.86
CA GLY A 41 -14.37 -11.22 7.86
C GLY A 41 -12.93 -11.50 7.43
N SER A 42 -12.35 -12.57 7.99
CA SER A 42 -10.95 -12.94 7.81
C SER A 42 -10.59 -13.35 6.37
N VAL A 43 -11.50 -13.99 5.65
CA VAL A 43 -11.24 -14.49 4.28
C VAL A 43 -11.06 -13.33 3.30
N LEU A 44 -11.99 -12.36 3.32
CA LEU A 44 -11.89 -11.18 2.46
C LEU A 44 -10.73 -10.26 2.86
N ALA A 45 -10.40 -10.19 4.15
CA ALA A 45 -9.21 -9.48 4.60
C ALA A 45 -7.93 -10.07 4.00
N LEU A 46 -7.80 -11.40 3.98
CA LEU A 46 -6.63 -12.07 3.41
C LEU A 46 -6.51 -11.83 1.89
N ILE A 47 -7.63 -11.92 1.16
CA ILE A 47 -7.66 -11.65 -0.29
C ILE A 47 -7.28 -10.19 -0.57
N ALA A 48 -7.89 -9.25 0.15
CA ALA A 48 -7.61 -7.82 0.01
C ALA A 48 -6.13 -7.50 0.33
N GLY A 49 -5.56 -8.13 1.36
CA GLY A 49 -4.15 -7.98 1.70
C GLY A 49 -3.22 -8.37 0.55
N TRP A 50 -3.47 -9.53 -0.09
CA TRP A 50 -2.69 -9.96 -1.25
C TRP A 50 -2.86 -9.04 -2.46
N VAL A 51 -4.09 -8.55 -2.72
CA VAL A 51 -4.33 -7.58 -3.79
C VAL A 51 -3.53 -6.29 -3.56
N VAL A 52 -3.53 -5.76 -2.33
CA VAL A 52 -2.78 -4.56 -1.98
C VAL A 52 -1.28 -4.79 -2.16
N VAL A 53 -0.74 -5.92 -1.69
CA VAL A 53 0.70 -6.23 -1.83
C VAL A 53 1.11 -6.29 -3.30
N ILE A 54 0.36 -7.03 -4.14
CA ILE A 54 0.69 -7.19 -5.56
C ILE A 54 0.59 -5.85 -6.30
N THR A 55 -0.50 -5.11 -6.11
CA THR A 55 -0.70 -3.82 -6.77
C THR A 55 0.33 -2.78 -6.33
N THR A 56 0.71 -2.77 -5.05
CA THR A 56 1.75 -1.89 -4.53
C THR A 56 3.12 -2.26 -5.09
N LEU A 57 3.45 -3.55 -5.21
CA LEU A 57 4.69 -4.00 -5.84
C LEU A 57 4.78 -3.58 -7.31
N ILE A 58 3.71 -3.82 -8.07
CA ILE A 58 3.64 -3.42 -9.48
C ILE A 58 3.77 -1.90 -9.60
N GLY A 59 3.02 -1.14 -8.79
CA GLY A 59 3.08 0.31 -8.78
C GLY A 59 4.46 0.85 -8.41
N ALA A 60 5.13 0.23 -7.43
CA ALA A 60 6.47 0.61 -7.03
C ALA A 60 7.50 0.34 -8.13
N VAL A 61 7.45 -0.84 -8.77
CA VAL A 61 8.33 -1.20 -9.89
C VAL A 61 8.11 -0.24 -11.07
N LEU A 62 6.85 0.02 -11.45
CA LEU A 62 6.54 0.95 -12.53
C LEU A 62 7.02 2.36 -12.21
N ALA A 63 6.85 2.83 -10.97
CA ALA A 63 7.33 4.14 -10.56
C ALA A 63 8.86 4.26 -10.61
N ILE A 64 9.60 3.18 -10.38
CA ILE A 64 11.06 3.15 -10.53
C ILE A 64 11.46 3.11 -12.02
N LEU A 65 10.76 2.33 -12.85
CA LEU A 65 11.03 2.23 -14.28
C LEU A 65 10.66 3.49 -15.06
N GLN A 66 9.70 4.25 -14.55
CA GLN A 66 9.15 5.45 -15.18
C GLN A 66 9.61 6.75 -14.49
N GLN A 67 10.55 6.64 -13.54
CA GLN A 67 11.33 7.75 -12.96
C GLN A 67 12.34 8.30 -13.97
#